data_AF-A0A218Q1C5-F1
#
_entry.id   AF-A0A218Q1C5-F1
#
_cell.length_a   1.000
_cell.length_b   1.000
_cell.length_c   1.000
_cell.angle_alpha   90.00
_cell.angle_beta   90.00
_cell.angle_gamma   90.00
#
_symmetry.space_group_name_H-M   'P 1'
#
loop_
_entity.id
_entity.type
_entity.pdbx_description
1 polymer ?
#
loop_
_entity_poly.entity_id
_entity_poly.type
_entity_poly.pdbx_seq_one_letter_code
_entity_poly.pdbx_strand_id
1 'polypeptide(L)'
;MIRIYTQIEQGEKWIVKYRDCLPVFTCILGFTDTGLIPGISAAGSTPEARKYTACADAEFLYYGSGRKPVYPLPPLTAGASPVLISRAVVEALHIPVYLFNAGLSQSPPVPVIDLGGSPAKCLSTGAAMEITTVHHLLKQGLLWGERLAANIPQGYVILGECVVGGTTTALSILTGLGIDAAGKVNSSHPVCNHTQKWAVVQAGLERMRSAGGELLDPLALVAAVGDPMQVVVAGMAIAASRSCGVMLAGGTQMLAVYALMSAIANAYDLSWQPAAVVVGTTRWVAEDPTGNTVDLALSLGKTIPPLLATQLSFANSRYPQLQAYEQGFVKEGVGAGAACIAAYLRQNWQQNQLLTAIEAQLDQLRGNICL
;
A
#
# COMPACT_ATOMS: atom_id res chain seq x y z
N MET A 1 16.73 -7.41 -11.20
CA MET A 1 15.82 -7.59 -10.04
C MET A 1 14.43 -6.98 -10.21
N ILE A 2 14.08 -6.38 -11.35
CA ILE A 2 12.75 -5.79 -11.58
C ILE A 2 12.16 -6.40 -12.84
N ARG A 3 10.87 -6.71 -12.83
CA ARG A 3 10.09 -7.06 -14.03
C ARG A 3 8.98 -6.04 -14.23
N ILE A 4 8.75 -5.66 -15.49
CA ILE A 4 7.68 -4.73 -15.90
C ILE A 4 6.59 -5.56 -16.58
N TYR A 5 5.35 -5.46 -16.10
CA TYR A 5 4.24 -6.29 -16.57
C TYR A 5 3.29 -5.52 -17.49
N THR A 6 3.19 -4.20 -17.32
CA THR A 6 2.33 -3.31 -18.12
C THR A 6 3.09 -2.04 -18.49
N GLN A 7 2.71 -1.40 -19.59
CA GLN A 7 3.33 -0.16 -20.08
C GLN A 7 4.87 -0.20 -20.09
N ILE A 8 5.43 -1.25 -20.72
CA ILE A 8 6.86 -1.60 -20.65
C ILE A 8 7.75 -0.39 -20.97
N GLU A 9 7.52 0.28 -22.09
CA GLU A 9 8.34 1.43 -22.53
C GLU A 9 8.31 2.58 -21.51
N GLN A 10 7.13 2.90 -20.95
CA GLN A 10 7.02 3.93 -19.91
C GLN A 10 7.75 3.50 -18.63
N GLY A 11 7.59 2.24 -18.20
CA GLY A 11 8.28 1.69 -17.03
C GLY A 11 9.80 1.72 -17.19
N GLU A 12 10.32 1.37 -18.36
CA GLU A 12 11.76 1.43 -18.67
C GLU A 12 12.28 2.87 -18.62
N LYS A 13 11.57 3.82 -19.25
CA LYS A 13 11.90 5.25 -19.19
C LYS A 13 11.90 5.77 -17.75
N TRP A 14 10.93 5.36 -16.95
CA TRP A 14 10.84 5.75 -15.53
C TRP A 14 12.03 5.20 -14.73
N ILE A 15 12.37 3.91 -14.90
CA ILE A 15 13.51 3.26 -14.25
C ILE A 15 14.83 3.94 -14.63
N VAL A 16 15.03 4.26 -15.91
CA VAL A 16 16.24 4.94 -16.38
C VAL A 16 16.33 6.35 -15.79
N LYS A 17 15.21 7.10 -15.77
CA LYS A 17 15.16 8.47 -15.27
C LYS A 17 15.54 8.57 -13.80
N TYR A 18 15.11 7.62 -12.96
CA TYR A 18 15.32 7.66 -11.51
C TYR A 18 16.39 6.67 -11.01
N ARG A 19 17.24 6.16 -11.91
CA ARG A 19 18.43 5.41 -11.53
C ARG A 19 19.35 6.30 -10.69
N ASP A 20 20.00 5.70 -9.70
CA ASP A 20 20.91 6.38 -8.76
C ASP A 20 20.27 7.46 -7.86
N CYS A 21 18.97 7.76 -8.01
CA CYS A 21 18.25 8.68 -7.11
C CYS A 21 17.97 8.02 -5.75
N LEU A 22 18.17 8.78 -4.66
CA LEU A 22 17.68 8.41 -3.34
C LEU A 22 16.22 8.89 -3.20
N PRO A 23 15.24 8.00 -3.01
CA PRO A 23 13.85 8.41 -2.84
C PRO A 23 13.58 8.97 -1.45
N VAL A 24 12.40 9.57 -1.28
CA VAL A 24 11.77 9.70 0.03
C VAL A 24 10.75 8.58 0.19
N PHE A 25 10.86 7.82 1.28
CA PHE A 25 9.92 6.77 1.62
C PHE A 25 8.82 7.31 2.52
N THR A 26 7.58 7.06 2.15
CA THR A 26 6.43 7.43 2.98
C THR A 26 5.56 6.21 3.21
N CYS A 27 4.97 6.11 4.41
CA CYS A 27 3.97 5.11 4.72
C CYS A 27 2.73 5.80 5.28
N ILE A 28 1.62 5.66 4.56
CA ILE A 28 0.33 6.21 4.95
C ILE A 28 -0.43 5.12 5.71
N LEU A 29 -0.69 5.40 6.97
CA LEU A 29 -1.32 4.48 7.91
C LEU A 29 -2.81 4.81 8.01
N GLY A 30 -3.65 3.79 7.93
CA GLY A 30 -5.10 3.94 8.05
C GLY A 30 -5.74 2.72 8.66
N PHE A 31 -6.95 2.89 9.17
CA PHE A 31 -7.73 1.79 9.72
C PHE A 31 -9.13 1.75 9.09
N THR A 32 -9.65 0.53 8.92
CA THR A 32 -11.05 0.28 8.59
C THR A 32 -11.59 -0.88 9.44
N ASP A 33 -12.79 -0.74 9.98
CA ASP A 33 -13.49 -1.83 10.66
C ASP A 33 -13.73 -3.03 9.73
N THR A 34 -13.64 -2.86 8.40
CA THR A 34 -13.64 -3.99 7.46
C THR A 34 -12.52 -4.98 7.79
N GLY A 35 -11.37 -4.52 8.29
CA GLY A 35 -10.29 -5.38 8.77
C GLY A 35 -10.67 -6.26 9.96
N LEU A 36 -11.71 -5.92 10.72
CA LEU A 36 -12.17 -6.68 11.89
C LEU A 36 -13.04 -7.89 11.53
N ILE A 37 -13.52 -7.99 10.28
CA ILE A 37 -14.33 -9.13 9.84
C ILE A 37 -13.49 -10.44 9.97
N PRO A 38 -13.99 -11.47 10.66
CA PRO A 38 -13.28 -12.75 10.79
C PRO A 38 -12.90 -13.32 9.42
N GLY A 39 -11.65 -13.76 9.26
CA GLY A 39 -11.15 -14.31 8.00
C GLY A 39 -10.95 -13.33 6.83
N ILE A 40 -11.24 -12.02 6.99
CA ILE A 40 -11.09 -11.05 5.89
C ILE A 40 -9.63 -10.82 5.49
N SER A 41 -8.71 -10.96 6.45
CA SER A 41 -7.28 -10.75 6.31
C SER A 41 -6.51 -11.69 7.24
N ALA A 42 -5.29 -12.02 6.81
CA ALA A 42 -4.28 -12.75 7.56
C ALA A 42 -3.18 -11.83 8.13
N ALA A 43 -3.21 -10.53 7.79
CA ALA A 43 -2.31 -9.52 8.33
C ALA A 43 -2.77 -9.14 9.75
N GLY A 44 -2.30 -9.90 10.74
CA GLY A 44 -2.85 -9.94 12.10
C GLY A 44 -3.81 -11.12 12.26
N SER A 45 -3.37 -12.12 13.04
CA SER A 45 -4.05 -13.42 13.16
C SER A 45 -5.45 -13.35 13.81
N THR A 46 -5.76 -12.29 14.55
CA THR A 46 -7.05 -12.07 15.20
C THR A 46 -7.56 -10.65 14.93
N PRO A 47 -8.89 -10.40 14.98
CA PRO A 47 -9.42 -9.03 14.85
C PRO A 47 -8.79 -8.02 15.82
N GLU A 48 -8.43 -8.43 17.03
CA GLU A 48 -7.74 -7.54 17.99
C GLU A 48 -6.32 -7.21 17.53
N ALA A 49 -5.55 -8.19 17.04
CA ALA A 49 -4.19 -7.93 16.52
C ALA A 49 -4.20 -6.97 15.32
N ARG A 50 -5.26 -7.02 14.51
CA ARG A 50 -5.43 -6.15 13.33
C ARG A 50 -5.61 -4.67 13.68
N LYS A 51 -6.15 -4.36 14.87
CA LYS A 51 -6.30 -2.97 15.35
C LYS A 51 -4.96 -2.25 15.50
N TYR A 52 -3.90 -2.99 15.82
CA TYR A 52 -2.58 -2.44 16.12
C TYR A 52 -1.54 -2.73 15.05
N THR A 53 -1.89 -3.45 13.98
CA THR A 53 -0.93 -3.85 12.93
C THR A 53 -0.25 -2.63 12.30
N ALA A 54 -1.01 -1.60 11.92
CA ALA A 54 -0.45 -0.37 11.37
C ALA A 54 0.45 0.37 12.38
N CYS A 55 0.12 0.33 13.68
CA CYS A 55 0.96 0.92 14.71
C CYS A 55 2.27 0.16 14.90
N ALA A 56 2.21 -1.18 14.93
CA ALA A 56 3.37 -2.05 15.07
C ALA A 56 4.30 -1.95 13.86
N ASP A 57 3.75 -1.94 12.64
CA ASP A 57 4.53 -1.76 11.42
C ASP A 57 5.17 -0.36 11.38
N ALA A 58 4.44 0.70 11.75
CA ALA A 58 5.01 2.04 11.83
C ALA A 58 6.16 2.13 12.83
N GLU A 59 5.98 1.54 14.02
CA GLU A 59 7.01 1.50 15.06
C GLU A 59 8.26 0.77 14.59
N PHE A 60 8.10 -0.41 14.01
CA PHE A 60 9.22 -1.19 13.51
C PHE A 60 9.91 -0.56 12.30
N LEU A 61 9.16 0.05 11.38
CA LEU A 61 9.73 0.75 10.23
C LEU A 61 10.65 1.89 10.70
N TYR A 62 10.27 2.61 11.74
CA TYR A 62 11.02 3.77 12.24
C TYR A 62 12.18 3.39 13.16
N TYR A 63 11.96 2.56 14.19
CA TYR A 63 12.98 2.23 15.19
C TYR A 63 13.74 0.92 14.91
N GLY A 64 13.23 0.08 14.01
CA GLY A 64 13.75 -1.28 13.84
C GLY A 64 13.62 -2.10 15.12
N SER A 65 14.58 -3.00 15.33
CA SER A 65 14.68 -3.86 16.51
C SER A 65 15.33 -3.16 17.72
N GLY A 66 15.93 -1.97 17.55
CA GLY A 66 16.79 -1.33 18.55
C GLY A 66 16.09 -0.78 19.80
N ARG A 67 14.77 -0.90 19.89
CA ARG A 67 13.97 -0.49 21.06
C ARG A 67 12.93 -1.56 21.36
N LYS A 68 12.60 -1.74 22.64
CA LYS A 68 11.47 -2.57 23.04
C LYS A 68 10.18 -1.94 22.49
N PRO A 69 9.41 -2.65 21.66
CA PRO A 69 8.23 -2.06 21.03
C PRO A 69 7.09 -1.89 22.03
N VAL A 70 6.33 -0.80 21.90
CA VAL A 70 5.02 -0.65 22.55
C VAL A 70 4.00 -1.59 21.89
N TYR A 71 4.06 -1.69 20.55
CA TYR A 71 3.25 -2.61 19.76
C TYR A 71 4.18 -3.62 19.06
N PRO A 72 4.34 -4.85 19.58
CA PRO A 72 5.12 -5.87 18.89
C PRO A 72 4.48 -6.22 17.55
N LEU A 73 5.30 -6.60 16.56
CA LEU A 73 4.80 -7.06 15.28
C LEU A 73 3.76 -8.18 15.50
N PRO A 74 2.55 -8.05 14.93
CA PRO A 74 1.46 -8.92 15.26
C PRO A 74 1.75 -10.35 14.79
N PRO A 75 1.30 -11.37 15.54
CA PRO A 75 1.39 -12.74 15.07
C PRO A 75 0.62 -12.90 13.76
N LEU A 76 1.24 -13.55 12.79
CA LEU A 76 0.62 -13.91 11.51
C LEU A 76 0.26 -15.40 11.51
N THR A 77 -0.72 -15.79 10.71
CA THR A 77 -1.07 -17.22 10.52
C THR A 77 0.12 -18.01 9.99
N ALA A 78 0.86 -17.42 9.06
CA ALA A 78 2.19 -17.81 8.61
C ALA A 78 2.83 -16.57 7.98
N GLY A 79 4.16 -16.57 7.85
CA GLY A 79 4.88 -15.42 7.31
C GLY A 79 5.58 -14.57 8.37
N ALA A 80 6.13 -13.46 7.91
CA ALA A 80 6.63 -12.35 8.72
C ALA A 80 6.09 -11.03 8.14
N SER A 81 5.94 -9.98 8.96
CA SER A 81 5.43 -8.70 8.47
C SER A 81 6.32 -8.15 7.34
N PRO A 82 5.74 -7.63 6.25
CA PRO A 82 6.51 -7.09 5.12
C PRO A 82 7.31 -5.85 5.52
N VAL A 83 7.02 -5.24 6.68
CA VAL A 83 7.83 -4.15 7.23
C VAL A 83 9.30 -4.54 7.45
N LEU A 84 9.62 -5.82 7.68
CA LEU A 84 11.00 -6.29 7.76
C LEU A 84 11.75 -6.03 6.44
N ILE A 85 11.05 -6.16 5.31
CA ILE A 85 11.60 -5.90 3.98
C ILE A 85 11.85 -4.41 3.79
N SER A 86 10.85 -3.59 4.10
CA SER A 86 10.97 -2.13 3.99
C SER A 86 12.05 -1.60 4.92
N ARG A 87 12.06 -2.04 6.18
CA ARG A 87 13.05 -1.63 7.20
C ARG A 87 14.47 -1.95 6.74
N ALA A 88 14.72 -3.17 6.26
CA ALA A 88 16.04 -3.60 5.80
C ALA A 88 16.62 -2.65 4.75
N VAL A 89 15.79 -2.21 3.81
CA VAL A 89 16.22 -1.31 2.74
C VAL A 89 16.36 0.13 3.24
N VAL A 90 15.36 0.67 3.94
CA VAL A 90 15.40 2.09 4.36
C VAL A 90 16.54 2.34 5.34
N GLU A 91 16.83 1.39 6.23
CA GLU A 91 17.95 1.48 7.15
C GLU A 91 19.30 1.40 6.41
N ALA A 92 19.51 0.37 5.58
CA ALA A 92 20.78 0.18 4.91
C ALA A 92 21.14 1.30 3.91
N LEU A 93 20.13 1.90 3.27
CA LEU A 93 20.32 2.98 2.31
C LEU A 93 20.11 4.37 2.90
N HIS A 94 19.82 4.47 4.19
CA HIS A 94 19.51 5.73 4.88
C HIS A 94 18.44 6.54 4.14
N ILE A 95 17.41 5.85 3.63
CA ILE A 95 16.30 6.50 2.94
C ILE A 95 15.48 7.31 3.96
N PRO A 96 15.20 8.59 3.72
CA PRO A 96 14.31 9.37 4.58
C PRO A 96 12.92 8.73 4.66
N VAL A 97 12.43 8.52 5.88
CA VAL A 97 11.10 7.92 6.14
C VAL A 97 10.16 8.95 6.77
N TYR A 98 8.98 9.10 6.19
CA TYR A 98 7.87 9.87 6.77
C TYR A 98 6.65 8.98 6.98
N LEU A 99 6.10 9.01 8.19
CA LEU A 99 4.89 8.28 8.54
C LEU A 99 3.73 9.25 8.60
N PHE A 100 2.61 8.89 7.99
CA PHE A 100 1.40 9.70 7.96
C PHE A 100 0.25 8.93 8.60
N ASN A 101 -0.41 9.54 9.59
CA ASN A 101 -1.64 9.01 10.15
C ASN A 101 -2.83 9.60 9.39
N ALA A 102 -3.46 8.79 8.53
CA ALA A 102 -4.66 9.18 7.79
C ALA A 102 -5.96 8.89 8.56
N GLY A 103 -5.92 8.06 9.60
CA GLY A 103 -7.12 7.64 10.32
C GLY A 103 -6.93 6.37 11.13
N LEU A 104 -5.97 6.37 12.05
CA LEU A 104 -5.81 5.33 13.07
C LEU A 104 -6.58 5.70 14.34
N SER A 105 -7.08 4.68 15.05
CA SER A 105 -7.74 4.89 16.35
C SER A 105 -6.75 5.29 17.45
N GLN A 106 -5.48 4.89 17.30
CA GLN A 106 -4.40 5.20 18.21
C GLN A 106 -3.19 5.65 17.39
N SER A 107 -2.54 6.72 17.81
CA SER A 107 -1.30 7.17 17.16
C SER A 107 -0.17 6.18 17.47
N PRO A 108 0.67 5.80 16.49
CA PRO A 108 1.84 4.98 16.76
C PRO A 108 2.85 5.76 17.63
N PRO A 109 3.70 5.06 18.41
CA PRO A 109 4.64 5.65 19.36
C PRO A 109 5.92 6.19 18.68
N VAL A 110 5.76 6.83 17.53
CA VAL A 110 6.82 7.34 16.65
C VAL A 110 6.47 8.75 16.17
N PRO A 111 7.46 9.55 15.74
CA PRO A 111 7.17 10.79 15.01
C PRO A 111 6.30 10.48 13.77
N VAL A 112 5.07 10.96 13.80
CA VAL A 112 4.07 10.76 12.75
C VAL A 112 3.41 12.09 12.42
N ILE A 113 3.15 12.29 11.14
CA ILE A 113 2.40 13.44 10.65
C ILE A 113 0.92 13.08 10.71
N ASP A 114 0.18 13.72 11.61
CA ASP A 114 -1.27 13.56 11.69
C ASP A 114 -1.98 14.37 10.60
N LEU A 115 -2.80 13.68 9.80
CA LEU A 115 -3.58 14.27 8.71
C LEU A 115 -5.01 14.60 9.13
N GLY A 116 -5.37 14.43 10.41
CA GLY A 116 -6.67 14.84 10.94
C GLY A 116 -7.85 14.02 10.41
N GLY A 117 -7.61 12.78 10.00
CA GLY A 117 -8.67 11.84 9.62
C GLY A 117 -9.16 10.99 10.78
N SER A 118 -9.99 10.00 10.44
CA SER A 118 -10.58 9.08 11.41
C SER A 118 -10.62 7.65 10.86
N PRO A 119 -10.63 6.63 11.73
CA PRO A 119 -10.91 5.25 11.33
C PRO A 119 -12.16 5.16 10.45
N ALA A 120 -12.08 4.40 9.36
CA ALA A 120 -13.25 4.09 8.55
C ALA A 120 -14.12 3.01 9.23
N LYS A 121 -15.43 3.19 9.19
CA LYS A 121 -16.40 2.13 9.49
C LYS A 121 -16.29 1.04 8.43
N CYS A 122 -16.93 -0.09 8.69
CA CYS A 122 -16.91 -1.20 7.74
C CYS A 122 -17.61 -0.78 6.44
N LEU A 123 -16.96 -1.01 5.30
CA LEU A 123 -17.48 -0.64 3.98
C LEU A 123 -18.85 -1.26 3.68
N SER A 124 -19.20 -2.39 4.32
CA SER A 124 -20.52 -2.99 4.14
C SER A 124 -21.66 -2.07 4.58
N THR A 125 -21.40 -1.06 5.41
CA THR A 125 -22.40 -0.07 5.82
C THR A 125 -22.82 0.87 4.69
N GLY A 126 -21.99 1.03 3.65
CA GLY A 126 -22.17 2.06 2.62
C GLY A 126 -21.92 3.50 3.11
N ALA A 127 -21.37 3.65 4.32
CA ALA A 127 -21.03 4.92 4.95
C ALA A 127 -19.75 4.78 5.79
N ALA A 128 -18.66 4.39 5.12
CA ALA A 128 -17.35 4.14 5.73
C ALA A 128 -16.77 5.39 6.43
N MET A 129 -16.94 6.58 5.87
CA MET A 129 -16.41 7.84 6.40
C MET A 129 -17.38 9.00 6.13
N GLU A 130 -17.28 10.05 6.94
CA GLU A 130 -17.98 11.31 6.64
C GLU A 130 -17.37 11.97 5.40
N ILE A 131 -18.20 12.49 4.50
CA ILE A 131 -17.74 13.14 3.26
C ILE A 131 -16.83 14.34 3.54
N THR A 132 -17.06 15.07 4.63
CA THR A 132 -16.20 16.18 5.08
C THR A 132 -14.80 15.70 5.44
N THR A 133 -14.67 14.51 6.03
CA THR A 133 -13.37 13.89 6.33
C THR A 133 -12.65 13.50 5.04
N VAL A 134 -13.37 12.95 4.05
CA VAL A 134 -12.78 12.60 2.75
C VAL A 134 -12.25 13.84 2.01
N HIS A 135 -13.03 14.93 1.97
CA HIS A 135 -12.55 16.20 1.41
C HIS A 135 -11.33 16.76 2.15
N HIS A 136 -11.34 16.69 3.49
CA HIS A 136 -10.20 17.11 4.30
C HIS A 136 -8.94 16.30 3.95
N LEU A 137 -9.06 14.98 3.90
CA LEU A 137 -7.95 14.09 3.60
C LEU A 137 -7.42 14.25 2.17
N LEU A 138 -8.29 14.51 1.19
CA LEU A 138 -7.82 14.88 -0.16
C LEU A 138 -6.98 16.16 -0.12
N LYS A 139 -7.46 17.20 0.57
CA LYS A 139 -6.73 18.48 0.70
C LYS A 139 -5.38 18.29 1.39
N GLN A 140 -5.33 17.48 2.45
CA GLN A 140 -4.08 17.11 3.11
C GLN A 140 -3.15 16.34 2.19
N GLY A 141 -3.69 15.38 1.42
CA GLY A 141 -2.93 14.63 0.43
C GLY A 141 -2.28 15.55 -0.60
N LEU A 142 -3.04 16.46 -1.20
CA LEU A 142 -2.53 17.44 -2.16
C LEU A 142 -1.41 18.31 -1.53
N LEU A 143 -1.66 18.86 -0.34
CA LEU A 143 -0.69 19.69 0.38
C LEU A 143 0.63 18.94 0.66
N TRP A 144 0.55 17.71 1.14
CA TRP A 144 1.74 16.92 1.45
C TRP A 144 2.45 16.41 0.21
N GLY A 145 1.71 16.10 -0.87
CA GLY A 145 2.32 15.77 -2.17
C GLY A 145 3.19 16.91 -2.69
N GLU A 146 2.71 18.16 -2.61
CA GLU A 146 3.49 19.35 -2.99
C GLU A 146 4.71 19.53 -2.08
N ARG A 147 4.53 19.42 -0.76
CA ARG A 147 5.63 19.56 0.21
C ARG A 147 6.72 18.50 0.03
N LEU A 148 6.33 17.25 -0.19
CA LEU A 148 7.29 16.17 -0.41
C LEU A 148 8.06 16.44 -1.71
N ALA A 149 7.37 16.72 -2.81
CA ALA A 149 7.99 16.99 -4.11
C ALA A 149 8.96 18.18 -4.09
N ALA A 150 8.64 19.25 -3.36
CA ALA A 150 9.52 20.41 -3.21
C ALA A 150 10.88 20.09 -2.57
N ASN A 151 10.95 19.03 -1.75
CA ASN A 151 12.16 18.62 -1.05
C ASN A 151 12.99 17.56 -1.80
N ILE A 152 12.54 17.12 -2.99
CA ILE A 152 13.23 16.11 -3.80
C ILE A 152 13.38 16.53 -5.27
N PRO A 153 14.02 17.67 -5.57
CA PRO A 153 14.23 18.08 -6.95
C PRO A 153 15.03 16.99 -7.68
N GLN A 154 14.44 16.44 -8.76
CA GLN A 154 14.99 15.33 -9.57
C GLN A 154 14.95 13.92 -8.94
N GLY A 155 14.23 13.75 -7.82
CA GLY A 155 13.98 12.44 -7.19
C GLY A 155 12.58 11.88 -7.46
N TYR A 156 12.22 10.88 -6.65
CA TYR A 156 10.86 10.33 -6.62
C TYR A 156 10.43 10.04 -5.18
N VAL A 157 9.12 10.09 -4.95
CA VAL A 157 8.50 9.64 -3.69
C VAL A 157 8.02 8.19 -3.82
N ILE A 158 8.15 7.44 -2.74
CA ILE A 158 7.52 6.14 -2.55
C ILE A 158 6.34 6.35 -1.61
N LEU A 159 5.13 6.07 -2.10
CA LEU A 159 3.89 6.20 -1.34
C LEU A 159 3.37 4.82 -0.96
N GLY A 160 3.81 4.32 0.20
CA GLY A 160 3.41 3.03 0.76
C GLY A 160 2.19 3.13 1.68
N GLU A 161 1.63 1.98 2.04
CA GLU A 161 0.46 1.90 2.91
C GLU A 161 0.59 0.80 3.97
N CYS A 162 -0.12 0.98 5.08
CA CYS A 162 -0.51 -0.11 5.97
C CYS A 162 -1.97 0.05 6.41
N VAL A 163 -2.86 -0.72 5.78
CA VAL A 163 -4.29 -0.81 6.09
C VAL A 163 -4.76 -2.26 6.09
N VAL A 164 -5.05 -2.81 7.27
CA VAL A 164 -5.65 -4.14 7.34
C VAL A 164 -7.09 -4.09 6.82
N GLY A 165 -7.41 -4.95 5.84
CA GLY A 165 -8.66 -4.89 5.09
C GLY A 165 -8.59 -4.05 3.81
N GLY A 166 -7.44 -3.41 3.54
CA GLY A 166 -7.21 -2.53 2.39
C GLY A 166 -7.45 -3.19 1.02
N THR A 167 -7.26 -4.51 0.90
CA THR A 167 -7.57 -5.24 -0.35
C THR A 167 -9.08 -5.34 -0.62
N THR A 168 -9.92 -5.29 0.42
CA THR A 168 -11.38 -5.31 0.28
C THR A 168 -11.91 -3.92 -0.05
N THR A 169 -11.37 -2.87 0.58
CA THR A 169 -11.69 -1.47 0.20
C THR A 169 -11.12 -1.11 -1.17
N ALA A 170 -10.01 -1.72 -1.60
CA ALA A 170 -9.54 -1.60 -2.98
C ALA A 170 -10.55 -2.18 -3.98
N LEU A 171 -11.10 -3.37 -3.68
CA LEU A 171 -12.13 -4.01 -4.51
C LEU A 171 -13.39 -3.14 -4.62
N SER A 172 -13.85 -2.54 -3.51
CA SER A 172 -15.03 -1.65 -3.53
C SER A 172 -14.81 -0.40 -4.37
N ILE A 173 -13.65 0.27 -4.24
CA ILE A 173 -13.33 1.44 -5.05
C ILE A 173 -13.27 1.07 -6.54
N LEU A 174 -12.53 0.02 -6.91
CA LEU A 174 -12.44 -0.42 -8.30
C LEU A 174 -13.83 -0.75 -8.88
N THR A 175 -14.62 -1.54 -8.15
CA THR A 175 -15.98 -1.93 -8.58
C THR A 175 -16.90 -0.72 -8.68
N GLY A 176 -16.82 0.22 -7.72
CA GLY A 176 -17.62 1.44 -7.72
C GLY A 176 -17.28 2.39 -8.87
N LEU A 177 -16.00 2.42 -9.29
CA LEU A 177 -15.54 3.13 -10.49
C LEU A 177 -15.87 2.39 -11.81
N GLY A 178 -16.58 1.26 -11.73
CA GLY A 178 -16.99 0.47 -12.90
C GLY A 178 -15.89 -0.42 -13.49
N ILE A 179 -14.80 -0.67 -12.75
CA ILE A 179 -13.71 -1.54 -13.18
C ILE A 179 -14.04 -2.99 -12.82
N ASP A 180 -13.86 -3.91 -13.77
CA ASP A 180 -13.99 -5.34 -13.54
C ASP A 180 -12.83 -5.86 -12.67
N ALA A 181 -13.05 -5.85 -11.35
CA ALA A 181 -12.07 -6.24 -10.34
C ALA A 181 -12.46 -7.49 -9.52
N ALA A 182 -13.68 -8.01 -9.72
CA ALA A 182 -14.16 -9.19 -9.02
C ALA A 182 -13.25 -10.39 -9.34
N GLY A 183 -12.76 -11.09 -8.31
CA GLY A 183 -11.84 -12.21 -8.50
C GLY A 183 -10.39 -11.83 -8.85
N LYS A 184 -10.06 -10.54 -8.97
CA LYS A 184 -8.72 -10.09 -9.41
C LYS A 184 -7.86 -9.49 -8.30
N VAL A 185 -8.47 -8.98 -7.23
CA VAL A 185 -7.74 -8.37 -6.11
C VAL A 185 -6.93 -9.40 -5.31
N ASN A 186 -5.77 -8.98 -4.80
CA ASN A 186 -4.90 -9.89 -4.05
C ASN A 186 -5.35 -10.01 -2.57
N SER A 187 -4.67 -10.86 -1.80
CA SER A 187 -4.94 -11.11 -0.39
C SER A 187 -3.68 -11.50 0.36
N SER A 188 -3.64 -11.25 1.67
CA SER A 188 -2.61 -11.76 2.57
C SER A 188 -2.71 -13.28 2.79
N HIS A 189 -3.83 -13.90 2.38
CA HIS A 189 -4.03 -15.34 2.41
C HIS A 189 -3.33 -16.03 1.23
N PRO A 190 -2.90 -17.30 1.39
CA PRO A 190 -2.29 -18.09 0.32
C PRO A 190 -3.24 -18.28 -0.87
N VAL A 191 -4.53 -18.43 -0.58
CA VAL A 191 -5.61 -18.40 -1.57
C VAL A 191 -6.51 -17.21 -1.27
N CYS A 192 -6.75 -16.36 -2.27
CA CYS A 192 -7.59 -15.18 -2.11
C CYS A 192 -9.04 -15.55 -1.71
N ASN A 193 -9.52 -14.93 -0.63
CA ASN A 193 -10.88 -15.06 -0.08
C ASN A 193 -11.91 -14.24 -0.86
N HIS A 194 -11.96 -14.41 -2.19
CA HIS A 194 -12.76 -13.58 -3.12
C HIS A 194 -14.24 -13.56 -2.78
N THR A 195 -14.87 -14.70 -2.52
CA THR A 195 -16.30 -14.79 -2.22
C THR A 195 -16.68 -13.94 -1.01
N GLN A 196 -15.85 -13.97 0.04
CA GLN A 196 -16.07 -13.17 1.24
C GLN A 196 -15.95 -11.68 0.94
N LYS A 197 -14.86 -11.26 0.29
CA LYS A 197 -14.63 -9.86 -0.09
C LYS A 197 -15.77 -9.33 -0.97
N TRP A 198 -16.17 -10.12 -1.96
CA TRP A 198 -17.25 -9.76 -2.88
C TRP A 198 -18.57 -9.52 -2.17
N ALA A 199 -18.96 -10.39 -1.23
CA ALA A 199 -20.19 -10.22 -0.46
C ALA A 199 -20.19 -8.91 0.35
N VAL A 200 -19.05 -8.57 0.99
CA VAL A 200 -18.92 -7.33 1.76
C VAL A 200 -19.00 -6.10 0.84
N VAL A 201 -18.35 -6.15 -0.32
CA VAL A 201 -18.36 -5.07 -1.33
C VAL A 201 -19.73 -4.84 -1.93
N GLN A 202 -20.44 -5.89 -2.33
CA GLN A 202 -21.81 -5.78 -2.85
C GLN A 202 -22.73 -5.12 -1.83
N ALA A 203 -22.68 -5.57 -0.57
CA ALA A 203 -23.48 -5.01 0.50
C ALA A 203 -23.23 -3.50 0.73
N GLY A 204 -21.97 -3.06 0.61
CA GLY A 204 -21.62 -1.63 0.73
C GLY A 204 -22.14 -0.79 -0.43
N LEU A 205 -21.88 -1.23 -1.67
CA LEU A 205 -22.31 -0.53 -2.89
C LEU A 205 -23.83 -0.49 -3.05
N GLU A 206 -24.54 -1.55 -2.68
CA GLU A 206 -26.02 -1.58 -2.68
C GLU A 206 -26.61 -0.58 -1.69
N ARG A 207 -26.04 -0.48 -0.47
CA ARG A 207 -26.48 0.49 0.54
C ARG A 207 -26.22 1.93 0.10
N MET A 208 -25.05 2.20 -0.48
CA MET A 208 -24.73 3.50 -1.06
C MET A 208 -25.77 3.91 -2.12
N ARG A 209 -26.10 3.02 -3.06
CA ARG A 209 -27.10 3.28 -4.10
C ARG A 209 -28.49 3.51 -3.51
N SER A 210 -28.87 2.70 -2.52
CA SER A 210 -30.18 2.79 -1.86
C SER A 210 -30.35 4.09 -1.06
N ALA A 211 -29.25 4.65 -0.55
CA ALA A 211 -29.23 5.94 0.14
C ALA A 211 -29.21 7.15 -0.81
N GLY A 212 -29.33 6.94 -2.13
CA GLY A 212 -29.28 8.00 -3.13
C GLY A 212 -27.87 8.49 -3.46
N GLY A 213 -26.83 7.73 -3.09
CA GLY A 213 -25.45 8.08 -3.39
C GLY A 213 -25.18 8.07 -4.90
N GLU A 214 -24.58 9.14 -5.41
CA GLU A 214 -24.14 9.22 -6.80
C GLU A 214 -22.85 8.44 -6.97
N LEU A 215 -22.86 7.40 -7.81
CA LEU A 215 -21.64 6.63 -8.16
C LEU A 215 -20.63 7.44 -8.99
N LEU A 216 -21.01 8.64 -9.44
CA LEU A 216 -20.21 9.46 -10.34
C LEU A 216 -19.15 10.30 -9.60
N ASP A 217 -19.39 10.68 -8.33
CA ASP A 217 -18.39 11.42 -7.55
C ASP A 217 -17.42 10.44 -6.87
N PRO A 218 -16.12 10.44 -7.24
CA PRO A 218 -15.14 9.56 -6.62
C PRO A 218 -14.95 9.81 -5.11
N LEU A 219 -15.23 11.02 -4.59
CA LEU A 219 -15.13 11.29 -3.16
C LEU A 219 -16.33 10.75 -2.38
N ALA A 220 -17.54 10.86 -2.93
CA ALA A 220 -18.72 10.18 -2.39
C ALA A 220 -18.51 8.65 -2.36
N LEU A 221 -17.90 8.08 -3.39
CA LEU A 221 -17.56 6.65 -3.41
C LEU A 221 -16.59 6.27 -2.29
N VAL A 222 -15.52 7.05 -2.09
CA VAL A 222 -14.58 6.83 -0.97
C VAL A 222 -15.29 6.96 0.38
N ALA A 223 -16.13 7.96 0.56
CA ALA A 223 -16.90 8.15 1.79
C ALA A 223 -17.80 6.94 2.08
N ALA A 224 -18.39 6.35 1.04
CA ALA A 224 -19.27 5.20 1.20
C ALA A 224 -18.53 3.89 1.51
N VAL A 225 -17.47 3.58 0.76
CA VAL A 225 -16.89 2.22 0.73
C VAL A 225 -15.37 2.15 0.72
N GLY A 226 -14.67 3.29 0.83
CA GLY A 226 -13.20 3.35 0.86
C GLY A 226 -12.60 3.29 2.26
N ASP A 227 -11.30 3.59 2.33
CA ASP A 227 -10.55 3.82 3.57
C ASP A 227 -9.77 5.15 3.50
N PRO A 228 -9.34 5.73 4.64
CA PRO A 228 -8.71 7.04 4.66
C PRO A 228 -7.37 7.11 3.90
N MET A 229 -6.63 5.99 3.79
CA MET A 229 -5.34 5.96 3.10
C MET A 229 -5.53 6.21 1.60
N GLN A 230 -6.55 5.61 0.99
CA GLN A 230 -6.77 5.68 -0.46
C GLN A 230 -6.86 7.12 -0.99
N VAL A 231 -7.66 7.98 -0.34
CA VAL A 231 -7.84 9.37 -0.78
C VAL A 231 -6.62 10.26 -0.47
N VAL A 232 -5.92 10.00 0.63
CA VAL A 232 -4.67 10.70 0.96
C VAL A 232 -3.61 10.39 -0.10
N VAL A 233 -3.38 9.11 -0.40
CA VAL A 233 -2.37 8.71 -1.37
C VAL A 233 -2.74 9.19 -2.77
N ALA A 234 -4.02 9.15 -3.15
CA ALA A 234 -4.48 9.73 -4.41
C ALA A 234 -4.14 11.23 -4.50
N GLY A 235 -4.45 12.02 -3.46
CA GLY A 235 -4.10 13.44 -3.39
C GLY A 235 -2.59 13.68 -3.45
N MET A 236 -1.80 12.93 -2.68
CA MET A 236 -0.33 13.03 -2.68
C MET A 236 0.24 12.73 -4.06
N ALA A 237 -0.23 11.67 -4.72
CA ALA A 237 0.24 11.27 -6.04
C ALA A 237 -0.12 12.29 -7.13
N ILE A 238 -1.35 12.81 -7.11
CA ILE A 238 -1.80 13.87 -8.04
C ILE A 238 -0.84 15.05 -7.95
N ALA A 239 -0.62 15.58 -6.74
CA ALA A 239 0.21 16.74 -6.51
C ALA A 239 1.69 16.49 -6.83
N ALA A 240 2.27 15.41 -6.30
CA ALA A 240 3.69 15.11 -6.45
C ALA A 240 4.07 14.82 -7.92
N SER A 241 3.20 14.15 -8.67
CA SER A 241 3.45 13.79 -10.09
C SER A 241 3.74 15.01 -10.98
N ARG A 242 3.27 16.19 -10.59
CA ARG A 242 3.49 17.45 -11.32
C ARG A 242 4.96 17.87 -11.35
N SER A 243 5.75 17.43 -10.37
CA SER A 243 7.12 17.92 -10.14
C SER A 243 8.17 16.81 -10.00
N CYS A 244 7.79 15.61 -9.58
CA CYS A 244 8.73 14.50 -9.35
C CYS A 244 8.14 13.14 -9.74
N GLY A 245 8.94 12.07 -9.65
CA GLY A 245 8.46 10.71 -9.81
C GLY A 245 7.60 10.28 -8.63
N VAL A 246 6.62 9.42 -8.89
CA VAL A 246 5.80 8.79 -7.86
C VAL A 246 5.79 7.29 -8.08
N MET A 247 6.15 6.53 -7.05
CA MET A 247 5.94 5.10 -6.99
C MET A 247 4.85 4.81 -5.96
N LEU A 248 3.67 4.41 -6.43
CA LEU A 248 2.60 3.87 -5.59
C LEU A 248 3.04 2.48 -5.13
N ALA A 249 3.31 2.33 -3.83
CA ALA A 249 4.06 1.22 -3.28
C ALA A 249 3.16 0.21 -2.59
N GLY A 250 2.73 -0.78 -3.36
CA GLY A 250 1.80 -1.81 -2.92
C GLY A 250 1.18 -2.55 -4.10
N GLY A 251 0.31 -3.50 -3.77
CA GLY A 251 -0.34 -4.37 -4.74
C GLY A 251 -1.61 -3.79 -5.34
N THR A 252 -2.68 -4.59 -5.30
CA THR A 252 -3.98 -4.22 -5.86
C THR A 252 -4.61 -2.99 -5.20
N GLN A 253 -4.23 -2.67 -3.95
CA GLN A 253 -4.56 -1.40 -3.30
C GLN A 253 -4.07 -0.19 -4.10
N MET A 254 -2.84 -0.24 -4.60
CA MET A 254 -2.24 0.87 -5.34
C MET A 254 -2.78 0.99 -6.77
N LEU A 255 -3.28 -0.11 -7.36
CA LEU A 255 -4.09 -0.04 -8.58
C LEU A 255 -5.44 0.66 -8.34
N ALA A 256 -6.10 0.39 -7.21
CA ALA A 256 -7.31 1.11 -6.82
C ALA A 256 -7.04 2.61 -6.57
N VAL A 257 -5.92 2.94 -5.93
CA VAL A 257 -5.48 4.34 -5.75
C VAL A 257 -5.17 5.01 -7.09
N TYR A 258 -4.53 4.31 -8.03
CA TYR A 258 -4.27 4.85 -9.37
C TYR A 258 -5.58 5.12 -10.14
N ALA A 259 -6.55 4.21 -10.06
CA ALA A 259 -7.87 4.42 -10.65
C ALA A 259 -8.59 5.61 -9.98
N LEU A 260 -8.55 5.68 -8.65
CA LEU A 260 -9.16 6.73 -7.85
C LEU A 260 -8.54 8.10 -8.16
N MET A 261 -7.22 8.21 -8.25
CA MET A 261 -6.57 9.49 -8.57
C MET A 261 -6.96 9.98 -9.97
N SER A 262 -7.08 9.07 -10.95
CA SER A 262 -7.53 9.41 -12.31
C SER A 262 -8.98 9.92 -12.30
N ALA A 263 -9.85 9.24 -11.56
CA ALA A 263 -11.25 9.66 -11.38
C ALA A 263 -11.38 11.01 -10.67
N ILE A 264 -10.65 11.23 -9.57
CA ILE A 264 -10.63 12.50 -8.82
C ILE A 264 -10.08 13.62 -9.73
N ALA A 265 -8.97 13.38 -10.43
CA ALA A 265 -8.39 14.38 -11.32
C ALA A 265 -9.36 14.80 -12.42
N ASN A 266 -10.11 13.86 -13.00
CA ASN A 266 -11.11 14.15 -14.01
C ASN A 266 -12.34 14.88 -13.42
N ALA A 267 -12.85 14.44 -12.27
CA ALA A 267 -14.05 15.02 -11.66
C ALA A 267 -13.84 16.44 -11.10
N TYR A 268 -12.64 16.73 -10.61
CA TYR A 268 -12.29 18.00 -9.96
C TYR A 268 -11.30 18.87 -10.76
N ASP A 269 -11.09 18.54 -12.04
CA ASP A 269 -10.18 19.25 -12.97
C ASP A 269 -8.77 19.48 -12.40
N LEU A 270 -8.22 18.45 -11.74
CA LEU A 270 -6.88 18.52 -11.15
C LEU A 270 -5.84 18.04 -12.15
N SER A 271 -4.87 18.89 -12.46
CA SER A 271 -3.70 18.50 -13.26
C SER A 271 -2.88 17.41 -12.55
N TRP A 272 -2.39 16.43 -13.29
CA TRP A 272 -1.43 15.42 -12.84
C TRP A 272 -0.64 14.89 -14.05
N GLN A 273 0.44 14.15 -13.81
CA GLN A 273 1.30 13.62 -14.87
C GLN A 273 1.32 12.08 -14.84
N PRO A 274 0.50 11.38 -15.64
CA PRO A 274 0.46 9.92 -15.66
C PRO A 274 1.81 9.28 -15.96
N ALA A 275 2.63 9.92 -16.80
CA ALA A 275 3.98 9.46 -17.16
C ALA A 275 4.96 9.44 -15.96
N ALA A 276 4.67 10.21 -14.90
CA ALA A 276 5.51 10.28 -13.71
C ALA A 276 5.15 9.24 -12.64
N VAL A 277 4.02 8.54 -12.79
CA VAL A 277 3.48 7.61 -11.79
C VAL A 277 3.64 6.16 -12.24
N VAL A 278 4.17 5.32 -11.35
CA VAL A 278 4.26 3.86 -11.52
C VAL A 278 3.70 3.15 -10.29
N VAL A 279 3.29 1.89 -10.46
CA VAL A 279 2.93 1.00 -9.34
C VAL A 279 4.09 0.03 -9.12
N GLY A 280 4.64 0.03 -7.90
CA GLY A 280 5.74 -0.85 -7.49
C GLY A 280 5.28 -1.86 -6.46
N THR A 281 5.39 -3.16 -6.77
CA THR A 281 4.91 -4.28 -5.94
C THR A 281 5.97 -5.40 -5.84
N THR A 282 5.63 -6.50 -5.17
CA THR A 282 6.40 -7.77 -5.20
C THR A 282 5.93 -8.73 -6.29
N ARG A 283 6.82 -9.66 -6.72
CA ARG A 283 6.45 -10.79 -7.58
C ARG A 283 5.34 -11.64 -6.98
N TRP A 284 5.29 -11.78 -5.66
CA TRP A 284 4.26 -12.55 -4.97
C TRP A 284 2.85 -12.00 -5.17
N VAL A 285 2.72 -10.70 -5.48
CA VAL A 285 1.43 -10.09 -5.86
C VAL A 285 1.21 -10.11 -7.36
N ALA A 286 2.23 -9.75 -8.15
CA ALA A 286 2.10 -9.65 -9.61
C ALA A 286 1.86 -11.02 -10.27
N GLU A 287 2.40 -12.08 -9.69
CA GLU A 287 2.37 -13.45 -10.21
C GLU A 287 1.48 -14.38 -9.38
N ASP A 288 0.68 -13.86 -8.45
CA ASP A 288 -0.24 -14.67 -7.64
C ASP A 288 -1.32 -15.32 -8.52
N PRO A 289 -1.37 -16.67 -8.63
CA PRO A 289 -2.36 -17.36 -9.45
C PRO A 289 -3.78 -17.29 -8.88
N THR A 290 -3.94 -16.87 -7.62
CA THR A 290 -5.24 -16.75 -6.96
C THR A 290 -5.82 -15.33 -7.03
N GLY A 291 -5.01 -14.36 -7.47
CA GLY A 291 -5.46 -13.04 -7.92
C GLY A 291 -5.27 -12.90 -9.43
N ASN A 292 -5.40 -11.68 -9.95
CA ASN A 292 -5.05 -11.38 -11.34
C ASN A 292 -4.60 -9.93 -11.47
N THR A 293 -3.51 -9.58 -10.76
CA THR A 293 -3.02 -8.20 -10.64
C THR A 293 -2.69 -7.56 -11.98
N VAL A 294 -2.10 -8.32 -12.91
CA VAL A 294 -1.72 -7.82 -14.25
C VAL A 294 -2.96 -7.50 -15.07
N ASP A 295 -3.94 -8.42 -15.13
CA ASP A 295 -5.21 -8.16 -15.82
C ASP A 295 -6.00 -7.03 -15.18
N LEU A 296 -5.97 -6.93 -13.84
CA LEU A 296 -6.57 -5.81 -13.13
C LEU A 296 -5.94 -4.49 -13.56
N ALA A 297 -4.60 -4.41 -13.64
CA ALA A 297 -3.92 -3.21 -14.11
C ALA A 297 -4.30 -2.85 -15.55
N LEU A 298 -4.46 -3.83 -16.44
CA LEU A 298 -4.93 -3.63 -17.82
C LEU A 298 -6.41 -3.18 -17.87
N SER A 299 -7.22 -3.59 -16.90
CA SER A 299 -8.64 -3.25 -16.79
C SER A 299 -8.91 -1.80 -16.38
N LEU A 300 -7.88 -1.03 -15.98
CA LEU A 300 -8.00 0.40 -15.65
C LEU A 300 -8.30 1.31 -16.87
N GLY A 301 -8.29 0.75 -18.09
CA GLY A 301 -8.80 1.43 -19.29
C GLY A 301 -7.87 2.51 -19.82
N LYS A 302 -8.35 3.77 -19.91
CA LYS A 302 -7.64 4.86 -20.61
C LYS A 302 -6.31 5.27 -19.95
N THR A 303 -6.14 4.98 -18.67
CA THR A 303 -4.92 5.28 -17.91
C THR A 303 -4.42 3.99 -17.26
N ILE A 304 -3.59 3.24 -17.98
CA ILE A 304 -2.95 2.03 -17.46
C ILE A 304 -1.61 2.45 -16.81
N PRO A 305 -1.37 2.15 -15.52
CA PRO A 305 -0.06 2.40 -14.93
C PRO A 305 0.98 1.37 -15.40
N PRO A 306 2.27 1.73 -15.47
CA PRO A 306 3.33 0.74 -15.44
C PRO A 306 3.32 -0.01 -14.11
N LEU A 307 3.16 -1.33 -14.19
CA LEU A 307 3.22 -2.25 -13.06
C LEU A 307 4.62 -2.88 -13.01
N LEU A 308 5.39 -2.50 -11.99
CA LEU A 308 6.74 -2.97 -11.72
C LEU A 308 6.70 -3.93 -10.54
N ALA A 309 7.39 -5.06 -10.62
CA ALA A 309 7.57 -5.93 -9.47
C ALA A 309 9.03 -6.28 -9.21
N THR A 310 9.45 -6.19 -7.94
CA THR A 310 10.72 -6.80 -7.50
C THR A 310 10.64 -8.32 -7.68
N GLN A 311 11.74 -8.90 -8.19
CA GLN A 311 11.92 -10.34 -8.34
C GLN A 311 12.60 -10.96 -7.09
N LEU A 312 12.52 -10.28 -5.94
CA LEU A 312 12.94 -10.83 -4.65
C LEU A 312 12.32 -12.20 -4.41
N SER A 313 13.14 -13.17 -4.01
CA SER A 313 12.71 -14.49 -3.57
C SER A 313 13.19 -14.79 -2.16
N PHE A 314 12.39 -15.54 -1.40
CA PHE A 314 12.74 -16.13 -0.12
C PHE A 314 12.89 -17.64 -0.18
N ALA A 315 12.93 -18.26 -1.37
CA ALA A 315 13.11 -19.70 -1.54
C ALA A 315 14.37 -20.24 -0.83
N ASN A 316 15.43 -19.45 -0.80
CA ASN A 316 16.71 -19.79 -0.17
C ASN A 316 16.91 -19.17 1.22
N SER A 317 15.85 -18.58 1.81
CA SER A 317 15.93 -18.02 3.16
C SER A 317 16.19 -19.11 4.19
N ARG A 318 16.96 -18.82 5.24
CA ARG A 318 17.11 -19.72 6.41
C ARG A 318 15.95 -19.66 7.39
N TYR A 319 15.05 -18.68 7.25
CA TYR A 319 13.87 -18.52 8.10
C TYR A 319 12.61 -19.06 7.42
N PRO A 320 11.95 -20.07 8.01
CA PRO A 320 10.67 -20.58 7.52
C PRO A 320 9.60 -19.50 7.40
N GLN A 321 9.62 -18.48 8.28
CA GLN A 321 8.68 -17.36 8.22
C GLN A 321 8.83 -16.54 6.94
N LEU A 322 10.03 -16.40 6.38
CA LEU A 322 10.21 -15.72 5.09
C LEU A 322 9.85 -16.66 3.92
N GLN A 323 10.23 -17.94 3.99
CA GLN A 323 9.90 -18.93 2.96
C GLN A 323 8.39 -19.03 2.72
N ALA A 324 7.56 -18.77 3.74
CA ALA A 324 6.09 -18.73 3.61
C ALA A 324 5.58 -17.75 2.54
N TYR A 325 6.31 -16.69 2.19
CA TYR A 325 5.93 -15.80 1.08
C TYR A 325 5.85 -16.53 -0.26
N GLU A 326 6.73 -17.52 -0.48
CA GLU A 326 6.72 -18.36 -1.70
C GLU A 326 5.51 -19.29 -1.77
N GLN A 327 4.78 -19.45 -0.66
CA GLN A 327 3.55 -20.22 -0.56
C GLN A 327 2.30 -19.31 -0.63
N GLY A 328 2.48 -18.02 -0.95
CA GLY A 328 1.40 -17.05 -1.09
C GLY A 328 0.96 -16.39 0.22
N PHE A 329 1.67 -16.56 1.33
CA PHE A 329 1.35 -15.81 2.54
C PHE A 329 1.90 -14.38 2.47
N VAL A 330 1.14 -13.43 3.03
CA VAL A 330 1.52 -12.01 3.21
C VAL A 330 1.67 -11.25 1.89
N LYS A 331 2.66 -11.61 1.06
CA LYS A 331 3.00 -11.10 -0.27
C LYS A 331 3.49 -9.65 -0.34
N GLU A 332 2.82 -8.71 0.31
CA GLU A 332 3.10 -7.27 0.20
C GLU A 332 2.55 -6.52 1.41
N GLY A 333 3.02 -5.29 1.59
CA GLY A 333 2.54 -4.33 2.57
C GLY A 333 3.66 -3.39 2.97
N VAL A 334 3.31 -2.23 3.52
CA VAL A 334 4.30 -1.27 4.06
C VAL A 334 5.34 -0.88 2.99
N GLY A 335 4.96 -0.86 1.71
CA GLY A 335 5.82 -0.52 0.57
C GLY A 335 7.02 -1.45 0.31
N ALA A 336 6.97 -2.71 0.75
CA ALA A 336 8.09 -3.65 0.67
C ALA A 336 8.61 -3.89 -0.75
N GLY A 337 7.70 -4.07 -1.72
CA GLY A 337 8.08 -4.24 -3.12
C GLY A 337 8.83 -3.04 -3.68
N ALA A 338 8.30 -1.84 -3.44
CA ALA A 338 8.90 -0.58 -3.86
C ALA A 338 10.25 -0.29 -3.17
N ALA A 339 10.39 -0.64 -1.89
CA ALA A 339 11.66 -0.54 -1.19
C ALA A 339 12.74 -1.37 -1.91
N CYS A 340 12.45 -2.63 -2.23
CA CYS A 340 13.38 -3.47 -2.99
C CYS A 340 13.71 -2.90 -4.38
N ILE A 341 12.71 -2.34 -5.07
CA ILE A 341 12.92 -1.64 -6.35
C ILE A 341 13.89 -0.47 -6.16
N ALA A 342 13.69 0.35 -5.12
CA ALA A 342 14.57 1.47 -4.81
C ALA A 342 16.02 1.03 -4.52
N ALA A 343 16.20 -0.08 -3.80
CA ALA A 343 17.53 -0.63 -3.56
C ALA A 343 18.24 -1.08 -4.85
N TYR A 344 17.49 -1.67 -5.79
CA TYR A 344 18.01 -1.98 -7.11
C TYR A 344 18.34 -0.70 -7.90
N LEU A 345 17.48 0.32 -7.89
CA LEU A 345 17.72 1.56 -8.62
C LEU A 345 18.92 2.35 -8.09
N ARG A 346 19.11 2.36 -6.76
CA ARG A 346 20.11 3.20 -6.09
C ARG A 346 21.49 2.54 -5.98
N GLN A 347 21.54 1.23 -5.76
CA GLN A 347 22.80 0.50 -5.51
C GLN A 347 22.92 -0.80 -6.30
N ASN A 348 22.02 -1.04 -7.27
CA ASN A 348 21.97 -2.29 -8.05
C ASN A 348 21.97 -3.54 -7.15
N TRP A 349 21.29 -3.48 -6.01
CA TRP A 349 21.17 -4.63 -5.12
C TRP A 349 20.54 -5.81 -5.85
N GLN A 350 21.21 -6.96 -5.77
CA GLN A 350 20.70 -8.21 -6.30
C GLN A 350 20.02 -9.03 -5.19
N GLN A 351 19.50 -10.19 -5.58
CA GLN A 351 18.83 -11.14 -4.72
C GLN A 351 19.57 -11.41 -3.40
N ASN A 352 20.88 -11.66 -3.44
CA ASN A 352 21.66 -12.00 -2.25
C ASN A 352 21.79 -10.83 -1.26
N GLN A 353 21.99 -9.61 -1.75
CA GLN A 353 22.05 -8.41 -0.89
C GLN A 353 20.72 -8.16 -0.19
N LEU A 354 19.61 -8.23 -0.94
CA LEU A 354 18.27 -8.06 -0.38
C LEU A 354 17.99 -9.13 0.67
N LEU A 355 18.19 -10.41 0.35
CA LEU A 355 17.94 -11.50 1.29
C LEU A 355 18.78 -11.34 2.57
N THR A 356 20.08 -11.06 2.44
CA THR A 356 20.98 -10.89 3.60
C THR A 356 20.51 -9.74 4.50
N ALA A 357 20.16 -8.59 3.92
CA ALA A 357 19.70 -7.43 4.68
C ALA A 357 18.38 -7.70 5.42
N ILE A 358 17.44 -8.42 4.78
CA ILE A 358 16.14 -8.77 5.36
C ILE A 358 16.30 -9.80 6.49
N GLU A 359 17.12 -10.82 6.26
CA GLU A 359 17.46 -11.81 7.27
C GLU A 359 18.15 -11.20 8.50
N ALA A 360 18.99 -10.19 8.31
CA ALA A 360 19.62 -9.47 9.42
C ALA A 360 18.59 -8.77 10.33
N GLN A 361 17.47 -8.26 9.78
CA GLN A 361 16.39 -7.69 10.61
C GLN A 361 15.74 -8.76 11.50
N LEU A 362 15.58 -9.99 11.00
CA LEU A 362 15.05 -11.10 11.79
C LEU A 362 16.03 -11.58 12.86
N ASP A 363 17.33 -11.62 12.57
CA ASP A 363 18.36 -11.92 13.57
C ASP A 363 18.30 -10.94 14.73
N GLN A 364 18.28 -9.64 14.45
CA GLN A 364 18.24 -8.62 15.48
C GLN A 364 16.93 -8.68 16.28
N LEU A 365 15.79 -8.91 15.61
CA LEU A 365 14.50 -9.05 16.28
C LEU A 365 14.50 -10.26 17.24
N ARG A 366 15.12 -11.38 16.88
CA ARG A 366 15.23 -12.56 17.76
C ARG A 366 16.22 -12.34 18.90
N GLY A 367 17.35 -11.69 18.63
CA GLY A 367 18.37 -11.38 19.64
C GLY A 367 17.82 -10.55 20.81
N ASN A 368 16.88 -9.64 20.53
CA ASN A 368 16.27 -8.76 21.53
C ASN A 368 15.07 -9.38 22.27
N ILE A 369 14.59 -10.56 21.87
CA ILE A 369 13.54 -11.31 22.59
C ILE A 369 14.16 -12.22 23.68
N CYS A 370 15.45 -12.54 23.56
CA CYS A 370 16.19 -13.37 24.52
C CYS A 370 16.92 -12.57 25.62
N LEU A 371 16.81 -11.24 25.60
CA LEU A 371 17.31 -10.29 26.62
C LEU A 371 16.11 -9.63 27.32
#